data_AF-M0LZW4-F1
#
_entry.id   AF-M0LZW4-F1
#
_cell.length_a   1.000
_cell.length_b   1.000
_cell.length_c   1.000
_cell.angle_alpha   90.00
_cell.angle_beta   90.00
_cell.angle_gamma   90.00
#
_symmetry.space_group_name_H-M   'P 1'
#
loop_
_entity.id
_entity.type
_entity.pdbx_description
1 polymer ?
#
loop_
_entity_poly.entity_id
_entity_poly.type
_entity_poly.pdbx_seq_one_letter_code
_entity_poly.pdbx_strand_id
1 'polypeptide(L)'
;GWTPPIIETVATRGEGVEEFVDALADHRAHLESTGEIEAKRRARYAEEIRTLLREDTADLLAEEIDARGGIDDLAAAVAAGETDPYEIADDLLDPIAEYARRGRDTDA
;
A
#
# COMPACT_ATOMS: atom_id res chain seq x y z
N GLY A 1 6.46 9.25 -24.36
CA GLY A 1 7.31 8.75 -23.28
C GLY A 1 8.50 9.68 -23.14
N TRP A 2 8.85 10.04 -21.91
CA TRP A 2 10.02 10.86 -21.58
C TRP A 2 11.28 10.00 -21.55
N THR A 3 12.39 10.51 -22.10
CA THR A 3 13.71 9.89 -21.94
C THR A 3 14.51 10.74 -20.96
N PRO A 4 14.75 10.28 -19.72
CA PRO A 4 15.49 11.06 -18.74
C PRO A 4 16.92 11.40 -19.22
N PRO A 5 17.32 12.68 -19.23
CA PRO A 5 18.69 13.05 -19.52
C PRO A 5 19.62 12.67 -18.35
N ILE A 6 20.89 12.41 -18.65
CA ILE A 6 21.96 12.23 -17.64
C ILE A 6 22.74 13.54 -17.57
N ILE A 7 22.71 14.20 -16.43
CA ILE A 7 23.34 15.51 -16.19
C ILE A 7 24.39 15.34 -15.08
N GLU A 8 25.63 15.72 -15.35
CA GLU A 8 26.71 15.71 -14.36
C GLU A 8 26.53 16.89 -13.39
N THR A 9 26.65 16.64 -12.08
CA THR A 9 26.49 17.68 -11.06
C THR A 9 27.51 17.54 -9.94
N VAL A 10 28.00 18.69 -9.43
CA VAL A 10 28.84 18.74 -8.23
C VAL A 10 28.17 19.68 -7.21
N ALA A 11 27.38 19.09 -6.32
CA ALA A 11 26.55 19.83 -5.37
C ALA A 11 27.33 20.85 -4.52
N THR A 12 28.55 20.51 -4.10
CA THR A 12 29.39 21.40 -3.28
C THR A 12 29.97 22.60 -4.04
N ARG A 13 29.96 22.56 -5.37
CA ARG A 13 30.46 23.62 -6.25
C ARG A 13 29.36 24.32 -7.04
N GLY A 14 28.12 23.82 -6.96
CA GLY A 14 26.99 24.33 -7.75
C GLY A 14 27.04 23.99 -9.24
N GLU A 15 28.00 23.18 -9.68
CA GLU A 15 28.17 22.81 -11.09
C GLU A 15 27.03 21.88 -11.53
N GLY A 16 26.43 22.14 -12.69
CA GLY A 16 25.34 21.35 -13.30
C GLY A 16 23.98 21.49 -12.62
N VAL A 17 23.86 22.25 -11.52
CA VAL A 17 22.61 22.37 -10.76
C VAL A 17 21.54 23.12 -11.54
N GLU A 18 21.89 24.19 -12.26
CA GLU A 18 20.95 24.94 -13.09
C GLU A 18 20.36 24.06 -14.21
N GLU A 19 21.21 23.35 -14.94
CA GLU A 19 20.80 22.41 -15.99
C GLU A 19 19.90 21.29 -15.42
N PHE A 20 20.21 20.77 -14.23
CA PHE A 20 19.37 19.80 -13.55
C PHE A 20 17.97 20.37 -13.23
N VAL A 21 17.89 21.61 -12.74
CA VAL A 21 16.61 22.27 -12.43
C VAL A 21 15.79 22.48 -13.71
N ASP A 22 16.43 22.89 -14.81
CA ASP A 22 15.76 23.04 -16.10
C ASP A 22 15.19 21.70 -16.60
N ALA A 23 15.95 20.61 -16.47
CA ALA A 23 15.47 19.27 -16.83
C ALA A 23 14.26 18.82 -15.98
N LEU A 24 14.17 19.24 -14.72
CA LEU A 24 12.98 19.02 -13.89
C LEU A 24 11.78 19.80 -14.40
N ALA A 25 11.98 21.05 -14.83
CA ALA A 25 10.92 21.89 -15.41
C ALA A 25 10.40 21.31 -16.73
N ASP A 26 11.29 20.86 -17.61
CA ASP A 26 10.93 20.22 -18.88
C ASP A 26 10.16 18.92 -18.66
N HIS A 27 10.63 18.07 -17.73
CA HIS A 27 9.91 16.84 -17.38
C HIS A 27 8.53 17.15 -16.79
N ARG A 28 8.41 18.18 -15.95
CA ARG A 28 7.10 18.62 -15.43
C ARG A 28 6.16 19.06 -16.56
N ALA A 29 6.63 19.90 -17.47
CA ALA A 29 5.85 20.36 -18.62
C ALA A 29 5.43 19.17 -19.52
N HIS A 30 6.30 18.19 -19.70
CA HIS A 30 5.95 16.94 -20.37
C HIS A 30 4.80 16.21 -19.65
N LEU A 31 4.90 15.97 -18.34
CA LEU A 31 3.86 15.27 -17.58
C LEU A 31 2.52 16.03 -17.56
N GLU A 32 2.55 17.36 -17.54
CA GLU A 32 1.35 18.20 -17.60
C GLU A 32 0.70 18.13 -18.99
N SER A 33 1.49 18.29 -20.06
CA SER A 33 0.99 18.23 -21.45
C SER A 33 0.47 16.86 -21.87
N THR A 34 1.02 15.77 -21.32
CA THR A 34 0.55 14.41 -21.58
C THR A 34 -0.57 13.96 -20.63
N GLY A 35 -0.87 14.72 -19.58
CA GLY A 35 -1.81 14.34 -18.52
C GLY A 35 -1.29 13.24 -17.58
N GLU A 36 -0.05 12.77 -17.76
CA GLU A 36 0.57 11.76 -16.90
C GLU A 36 0.72 12.22 -15.46
N ILE A 37 0.79 13.53 -15.20
CA ILE A 37 0.87 14.07 -13.84
C ILE A 37 -0.36 13.69 -12.99
N GLU A 38 -1.55 13.77 -13.57
CA GLU A 38 -2.80 13.41 -12.88
C GLU A 38 -2.95 11.90 -12.74
N ALA A 39 -2.54 11.13 -13.75
CA ALA A 39 -2.49 9.68 -13.66
C ALA A 39 -1.56 9.21 -12.53
N LYS A 40 -0.36 9.79 -12.43
CA LYS A 40 0.61 9.50 -11.35
C LYS A 40 0.07 9.88 -9.98
N ARG A 41 -0.61 11.02 -9.86
CA ARG A 41 -1.24 11.46 -8.59
C ARG A 41 -2.31 10.47 -8.14
N ARG A 42 -3.22 10.08 -9.04
CA ARG A 42 -4.26 9.08 -8.75
C ARG A 42 -3.65 7.74 -8.34
N ALA A 43 -2.62 7.28 -9.05
CA ALA A 43 -1.91 6.05 -8.70
C ALA A 43 -1.26 6.14 -7.31
N ARG A 44 -0.60 7.27 -6.99
CA ARG A 44 -0.02 7.50 -5.66
C ARG A 44 -1.07 7.43 -4.56
N TYR A 45 -2.18 8.14 -4.69
CA TYR A 45 -3.24 8.11 -3.68
C TYR A 45 -3.89 6.73 -3.56
N ALA A 46 -4.06 6.01 -4.67
CA ALA A 46 -4.56 4.64 -4.62
C ALA A 46 -3.61 3.72 -3.83
N GLU A 47 -2.30 3.82 -4.03
CA GLU A 47 -1.31 3.04 -3.26
C GLU A 47 -1.23 3.46 -1.79
N GLU A 48 -1.40 4.75 -1.49
CA GLU A 48 -1.48 5.27 -0.12
C GLU A 48 -2.70 4.70 0.61
N ILE A 49 -3.88 4.75 -0.01
CA ILE A 49 -5.11 4.15 0.54
C ILE A 49 -4.92 2.64 0.78
N ARG A 50 -4.34 1.91 -0.18
CA ARG A 50 -4.07 0.46 -0.01
C ARG A 50 -3.10 0.18 1.13
N THR A 51 -2.10 1.03 1.31
CA THR A 51 -1.10 0.87 2.36
C THR A 51 -1.73 1.08 3.73
N LEU A 52 -2.46 2.18 3.91
CA LEU A 52 -3.18 2.48 5.15
C LEU A 52 -4.15 1.36 5.51
N LEU A 53 -4.97 0.91 4.56
CA LEU A 53 -5.92 -0.18 4.80
C LEU A 53 -5.22 -1.49 5.22
N ARG A 54 -4.06 -1.81 4.61
CA ARG A 54 -3.31 -3.02 4.97
C ARG A 54 -2.70 -2.91 6.36
N GLU A 55 -2.16 -1.75 6.71
CA GLU A 55 -1.53 -1.51 8.02
C GLU A 55 -2.60 -1.53 9.13
N ASP A 56 -3.66 -0.73 8.99
CA ASP A 56 -4.74 -0.66 9.98
C ASP A 56 -5.42 -2.03 10.18
N THR A 57 -5.64 -2.78 9.09
CA THR A 57 -6.25 -4.13 9.21
C THR A 57 -5.28 -5.13 9.86
N ALA A 58 -3.98 -5.03 9.59
CA ALA A 58 -2.99 -5.91 10.22
C ALA A 58 -2.94 -5.70 11.74
N ASP A 59 -3.01 -4.45 12.19
CA ASP A 59 -3.04 -4.13 13.63
C ASP A 59 -4.29 -4.68 14.30
N LEU A 60 -5.47 -4.50 13.69
CA LEU A 60 -6.73 -5.08 14.20
C LEU A 60 -6.69 -6.61 14.27
N LEU A 61 -6.12 -7.27 13.26
CA LEU A 61 -5.98 -8.73 13.25
C LEU A 61 -5.00 -9.20 14.33
N ALA A 62 -3.93 -8.45 14.61
CA ALA A 62 -3.00 -8.77 15.68
C ALA A 62 -3.68 -8.71 17.05
N GLU A 63 -4.49 -7.67 17.30
CA GLU A 63 -5.29 -7.55 18.54
C GLU A 63 -6.27 -8.72 18.71
N GLU A 64 -6.93 -9.14 17.63
CA GLU A 64 -7.85 -10.29 17.65
C GLU A 64 -7.12 -11.62 17.88
N ILE A 65 -5.93 -11.80 17.29
CA ILE A 65 -5.07 -12.97 17.54
C ILE A 65 -4.67 -13.02 19.01
N ASP A 66 -4.24 -11.90 19.58
CA ASP A 66 -3.87 -11.81 21.00
C ASP A 66 -5.07 -12.11 21.91
N ALA A 67 -6.27 -11.64 21.55
CA ALA A 67 -7.51 -11.95 22.29
C ALA A 67 -7.87 -13.45 22.25
N ARG A 68 -7.43 -14.19 21.22
CA ARG A 68 -7.63 -15.64 21.07
C ARG A 68 -6.52 -16.50 21.70
N GLY A 69 -5.62 -15.90 22.48
CA GLY A 69 -4.51 -16.61 23.15
C GLY A 69 -3.14 -16.35 22.51
N GLY A 70 -3.10 -15.64 21.39
CA GLY A 70 -1.86 -15.26 20.71
C GLY A 70 -1.44 -16.27 19.65
N ILE A 71 -0.43 -15.86 18.87
CA ILE A 71 0.00 -16.59 17.68
C ILE A 71 0.62 -17.97 17.99
N ASP A 72 1.26 -18.11 19.16
CA ASP A 72 1.92 -19.37 19.56
C ASP A 72 0.90 -20.48 19.85
N ASP A 73 -0.22 -20.14 20.50
CA ASP A 73 -1.29 -21.09 20.79
C ASP A 73 -2.00 -21.54 19.50
N LEU A 74 -2.25 -20.60 18.58
CA LEU A 74 -2.77 -20.90 17.24
C LEU A 74 -1.82 -21.84 16.46
N ALA A 75 -0.52 -21.55 16.50
CA ALA A 75 0.49 -22.40 15.86
C ALA A 75 0.57 -23.80 16.49
N ALA A 76 0.40 -23.90 17.81
CA ALA A 76 0.36 -25.17 18.52
C ALA A 76 -0.85 -26.02 18.12
N ALA A 77 -2.04 -25.42 17.99
CA ALA A 77 -3.25 -26.11 17.53
C ALA A 77 -3.09 -26.68 16.11
N VAL A 78 -2.47 -25.91 15.20
CA VAL A 78 -2.12 -26.40 13.85
C VAL A 78 -1.13 -27.56 13.92
N ALA A 79 -0.08 -27.43 14.74
CA ALA A 79 0.92 -28.49 14.89
C ALA A 79 0.33 -29.79 15.48
N ALA A 80 -0.69 -29.67 16.34
CA ALA A 80 -1.44 -30.78 16.91
C ALA A 80 -2.45 -31.41 15.92
N GLY A 81 -2.71 -30.75 14.79
CA GLY A 81 -3.70 -31.19 13.79
C GLY A 81 -5.15 -30.95 14.21
N GLU A 82 -5.38 -30.02 15.14
CA GLU A 82 -6.71 -29.66 15.64
C GLU A 82 -7.43 -28.70 14.69
N THR A 83 -6.66 -27.96 13.89
CA THR A 83 -7.11 -27.05 12.82
C THR A 83 -5.99 -26.88 11.80
N ASP A 84 -6.20 -26.05 10.78
CA ASP A 84 -5.18 -25.65 9.82
C ASP A 84 -5.10 -24.11 9.64
N PRO A 85 -4.00 -23.59 9.06
CA PRO A 85 -3.80 -22.15 8.93
C PRO A 85 -4.88 -21.42 8.12
N TYR A 86 -5.54 -22.11 7.19
CA TYR A 86 -6.60 -21.52 6.36
C TYR A 86 -7.90 -21.43 7.15
N GLU A 87 -8.26 -22.44 7.93
CA GLU A 87 -9.41 -22.38 8.84
C GLU A 87 -9.27 -21.22 9.85
N ILE A 88 -8.09 -21.06 10.45
CA ILE A 88 -7.81 -19.93 11.35
C ILE A 88 -7.98 -18.59 10.63
N ALA A 89 -7.46 -18.48 9.40
CA ALA A 89 -7.55 -17.25 8.63
C ALA A 89 -9.00 -16.91 8.24
N ASP A 90 -9.77 -17.91 7.81
CA ASP A 90 -11.19 -17.76 7.49
C ASP A 90 -11.98 -17.33 8.74
N ASP A 91 -11.76 -17.99 9.89
CA ASP A 91 -12.41 -17.65 11.16
C ASP A 91 -12.08 -16.22 11.66
N LEU A 92 -10.90 -15.70 11.33
CA LEU A 92 -10.50 -14.32 11.66
C LEU A 92 -11.12 -13.30 10.69
N LEU A 93 -11.24 -13.66 9.41
CA LEU A 93 -11.70 -12.76 8.35
C LEU A 93 -13.22 -12.75 8.15
N ASP A 94 -13.91 -13.82 8.54
CA ASP A 94 -15.35 -14.01 8.33
C ASP A 94 -16.21 -12.89 8.92
N PRO A 95 -15.97 -12.41 10.16
CA PRO A 95 -16.74 -11.29 10.71
C PRO A 95 -16.64 -10.01 9.87
N ILE A 96 -15.44 -9.73 9.35
CA ILE A 96 -15.18 -8.57 8.49
C ILE A 96 -15.90 -8.75 7.15
N ALA A 97 -15.83 -9.96 6.57
CA ALA A 97 -16.50 -10.29 5.32
C ALA A 97 -18.03 -10.19 5.44
N GLU A 98 -18.60 -10.65 6.54
CA GLU A 98 -20.04 -10.55 6.82
C GLU A 98 -20.49 -9.09 6.94
N TYR A 99 -19.77 -8.28 7.73
CA TYR A 99 -20.06 -6.85 7.86
C TYR A 99 -20.01 -6.13 6.51
N ALA A 100 -18.97 -6.39 5.70
CA ALA A 100 -18.82 -5.79 4.38
C ALA A 100 -19.90 -6.23 3.38
N ARG A 101 -20.42 -7.46 3.48
CA ARG A 101 -21.57 -7.92 2.68
C ARG A 101 -22.85 -7.20 3.11
N ARG A 102 -23.13 -7.16 4.42
CA ARG A 102 -24.31 -6.49 4.97
C ARG A 102 -24.39 -5.00 4.63
N GLY A 103 -23.26 -4.30 4.65
CA GLY A 103 -23.20 -2.89 4.23
C GLY A 103 -23.64 -2.68 2.78
N ARG A 104 -23.19 -3.55 1.87
CA ARG A 104 -23.56 -3.50 0.44
C ARG A 104 -25.03 -3.80 0.17
N ASP A 105 -25.63 -4.68 0.97
CA ASP A 105 -27.06 -5.03 0.85
C ASP A 105 -27.99 -3.96 1.42
N THR A 106 -27.49 -3.08 2.29
CA THR A 106 -28.28 -1.98 2.89
C THR A 106 -28.30 -0.73 1.99
N ASP A 107 -27.31 -0.58 1.11
CA ASP A 107 -27.18 0.54 0.16
C ASP A 107 -27.83 0.24 -1.23
N ALA A 108 -28.44 -0.93 -1.42
CA ALA A 108 -29.10 -1.39 -2.65
C ALA A 108 -30.63 -1.31 -2.56
#